data_AF-A0A4P8SD47-F1
#
_entry.id   AF-A0A4P8SD47-F1
#
_cell.length_a   1.000
_cell.length_b   1.000
_cell.length_c   1.000
_cell.angle_alpha   90.00
_cell.angle_beta   90.00
_cell.angle_gamma   90.00
#
_symmetry.space_group_name_H-M   'P 1'
#
loop_
_entity.id
_entity.type
_entity.pdbx_description
1 polymer ?
#
loop_
_entity_poly.entity_id
_entity_poly.type
_entity_poly.pdbx_seq_one_letter_code
_entity_poly.pdbx_strand_id
1 'polypeptide(L)' 'MRPSPPLPSSVDRPRCGQRRSSRGDGYLAATAHCHEMTVVTRNVADFVGLRVALLNPWQG' A
#
# COMPACT_ATOMS: atom_id res chain seq x y z
N MET A 1 7.80 -29.10 -40.71
CA MET A 1 6.87 -29.17 -39.57
C MET A 1 7.68 -29.18 -38.27
N ARG A 2 7.81 -28.04 -37.60
CA ARG A 2 8.35 -27.96 -36.24
C ARG A 2 7.17 -27.56 -35.34
N PRO A 3 6.88 -28.29 -34.25
CA PRO A 3 5.82 -27.89 -33.34
C PRO A 3 6.20 -26.57 -32.65
N SER A 4 5.27 -25.61 -32.66
CA SER A 4 5.41 -24.32 -31.99
C SER A 4 5.48 -24.53 -30.47
N PRO A 5 6.40 -23.87 -29.74
CA PRO A 5 6.45 -23.97 -28.29
C PRO A 5 5.19 -23.34 -27.65
N PRO A 6 4.65 -23.92 -26.57
CA PRO A 6 3.49 -23.35 -25.89
C PRO A 6 3.85 -22.00 -25.26
N LEU A 7 3.02 -20.99 -25.52
CA LEU A 7 3.14 -19.69 -24.84
C LEU A 7 2.91 -19.90 -23.33
N PRO A 8 3.70 -19.28 -22.44
CA PRO A 8 3.42 -19.33 -21.01
C PRO A 8 2.07 -18.66 -20.74
N SER A 9 1.11 -19.42 -20.22
CA SER A 9 -0.27 -19.01 -19.90
C SER A 9 -0.39 -18.12 -18.66
N SER A 10 0.71 -17.53 -18.20
CA SER A 10 0.69 -16.60 -17.08
C SER A 10 1.79 -15.59 -17.30
N VAL A 11 1.39 -14.44 -17.86
CA VAL A 11 2.17 -13.21 -17.79
C VAL A 11 2.14 -12.78 -16.33
N ASP A 12 2.89 -13.48 -15.48
CA ASP A 12 3.28 -13.00 -14.15
C ASP A 12 4.36 -11.95 -14.38
N ARG A 13 3.92 -10.77 -14.87
CA ARG A 13 4.78 -9.59 -14.85
C ARG A 13 5.05 -9.33 -13.37
N PRO A 14 6.33 -9.28 -12.93
CA PRO A 14 6.60 -8.74 -11.62
C PRO A 14 5.95 -7.35 -11.61
N ARG A 15 4.99 -7.15 -10.70
CA ARG A 15 4.44 -5.84 -10.41
C ARG A 15 5.61 -5.00 -9.87
N CYS A 16 6.34 -4.35 -10.78
CA CYS A 16 7.23 -3.26 -10.46
C CYS A 16 6.36 -2.16 -9.87
N GLY A 17 6.23 -2.17 -8.55
CA GLY A 17 5.20 -1.42 -7.82
C GLY A 17 4.67 -2.13 -6.57
N GLN A 18 5.31 -3.20 -6.10
CA GLN A 18 5.02 -3.77 -4.78
C GLN A 18 5.18 -2.65 -3.73
N ARG A 19 4.06 -2.34 -3.06
CA ARG A 19 3.82 -1.17 -2.21
C ARG A 19 4.92 -1.00 -1.17
N ARG A 20 5.90 -0.16 -1.48
CA ARG A 20 6.69 0.48 -0.43
C ARG A 20 5.81 1.61 0.08
N SER A 21 5.37 1.51 1.33
CA SER A 21 4.79 2.64 2.07
C SER A 21 5.59 3.87 1.68
N SER A 22 4.93 4.82 1.03
CA SER A 22 5.67 5.92 0.43
C SER A 22 6.36 6.67 1.57
N ARG A 23 7.56 7.23 1.33
CA ARG A 23 8.23 8.05 2.37
C ARG A 23 7.28 9.12 2.95
N GLY A 24 6.33 9.60 2.15
CA GLY A 24 5.28 10.53 2.57
C GLY A 24 4.34 9.97 3.64
N ASP A 25 3.92 8.71 3.54
CA ASP A 25 3.02 8.08 4.52
C ASP A 25 3.67 7.99 5.91
N GLY A 26 4.98 7.73 5.94
CA GLY A 26 5.76 7.73 7.18
C GLY A 26 5.83 9.12 7.84
N TYR A 27 6.02 10.18 7.06
CA TYR A 27 6.00 11.55 7.59
C TYR A 27 4.61 11.96 8.08
N LEU A 28 3.56 11.56 7.35
CA LEU A 28 2.18 11.83 7.76
C LEU A 28 1.87 11.18 9.12
N ALA A 29 2.30 9.94 9.31
CA ALA A 29 2.14 9.23 10.57
C ALA A 29 2.96 9.85 11.72
N ALA A 30 4.22 10.23 11.47
CA ALA A 30 5.06 10.85 12.50
C ALA A 30 4.47 12.18 13.00
N THR A 31 4.00 13.04 12.09
CA THR A 31 3.37 14.31 12.44
C THR A 31 2.07 14.10 13.20
N ALA A 32 1.23 13.16 12.75
CA ALA A 32 -0.01 12.85 13.45
C ALA A 32 0.23 12.31 14.86
N HIS A 33 1.27 11.48 15.04
CA HIS A 33 1.66 10.99 16.36
C HIS A 33 2.19 12.10 17.27
N CYS A 34 3.08 12.97 16.77
CA CYS A 34 3.64 14.09 17.55
C CYS A 34 2.57 15.10 18.02
N HIS A 35 1.48 15.25 17.27
CA HIS A 35 0.41 16.22 17.55
C HIS A 35 -0.89 15.58 18.05
N GLU A 36 -0.88 14.28 18.36
CA GLU A 36 -2.08 13.52 18.80
C GLU A 36 -3.28 13.64 17.83
N MET A 37 -3.01 13.76 16.53
CA MET A 37 -4.03 13.91 15.48
C MET A 37 -4.43 12.55 14.89
N THR A 38 -5.65 12.48 14.35
CA THR A 38 -6.15 11.30 13.63
C THR A 38 -5.91 11.42 12.13
N VAL A 39 -5.26 10.41 11.53
CA VAL A 39 -5.03 10.34 10.09
C VAL A 39 -6.25 9.73 9.41
N VAL A 40 -6.91 10.52 8.57
CA VAL A 40 -8.01 10.05 7.73
C VAL A 40 -7.43 9.53 6.42
N THR A 41 -7.54 8.24 6.16
CA THR A 41 -7.00 7.63 4.94
C THR A 41 -7.84 6.47 4.45
N ARG A 42 -7.94 6.34 3.12
CA ARG A 42 -8.51 5.17 2.46
C ARG A 42 -7.62 3.93 2.60
N ASN A 43 -6.33 4.13 2.82
CA ASN A 43 -5.35 3.05 2.82
C ASN A 43 -4.81 2.82 4.23
N VAL A 44 -5.67 2.27 5.07
CA VAL A 44 -5.36 1.99 6.48
C VAL A 44 -4.22 0.98 6.62
N ALA A 45 -4.07 0.07 5.65
CA ALA A 45 -3.09 -1.02 5.66
C ALA A 45 -1.64 -0.53 5.72
N ASP A 46 -1.34 0.61 5.07
CA ASP A 46 0.03 1.15 5.04
C ASP A 46 0.44 1.80 6.38
N PHE A 47 -0.52 2.04 7.27
CA PHE A 47 -0.31 2.66 8.59
C PHE A 47 -0.43 1.66 9.74
N VAL A 48 -0.68 0.38 9.44
CA VAL A 48 -0.71 -0.70 10.44
C VAL A 48 0.68 -0.83 11.06
N GLY A 49 0.80 -0.46 12.34
CA GLY A 49 2.06 -0.50 13.09
C GLY A 49 2.65 0.88 13.44
N LEU A 50 2.10 1.99 12.91
CA LEU A 50 2.64 3.34 13.14
C LEU A 50 2.11 4.05 14.41
N ARG A 51 1.41 3.35 15.32
CA ARG A 51 0.88 3.90 16.60
C ARG A 51 0.17 5.25 16.44
N VAL A 52 -0.60 5.41 15.37
CA VAL A 52 -1.41 6.59 15.06
C VAL A 52 -2.89 6.24 15.08
N ALA A 53 -3.73 7.21 15.46
CA ALA A 53 -5.17 7.09 15.31
C ALA A 53 -5.52 7.16 13.81
N LEU A 54 -6.25 6.16 13.32
CA LEU A 54 -6.59 6.02 11.90
C LEU A 54 -8.11 6.02 11.73
N LEU A 55 -8.59 6.74 10.72
CA LEU A 55 -10.01 6.79 10.36
C LEU A 55 -10.18 6.52 8.87
N ASN A 56 -11.00 5.53 8.53
CA ASN A 56 -11.36 5.22 7.15
C ASN A 56 -12.76 5.76 6.83
N PRO A 57 -12.88 6.81 6.01
CA PRO A 57 -14.17 7.45 5.75
C PRO A 57 -15.09 6.61 4.83
N TRP A 58 -14.63 5.48 4.28
CA TRP A 58 -15.44 4.56 3.49
C TRP A 58 -15.97 3.35 4.28
N GLN A 59 -15.67 3.25 5.57
CA GLN A 59 -16.23 2.22 6.45
C GLN A 59 -17.43 2.71 7.28
N GLY A 60 -18.11 3.75 6.78
CA GLY A 60 -19.40 4.21 7.30
C GLY A 60 -20.57 3.37 6.80
#